data_AF-A0A075G2L5-F1
#
_entry.id   AF-A0A075G2L5-F1
#
_cell.length_a   1.000
_cell.length_b   1.000
_cell.length_c   1.000
_cell.angle_alpha   90.00
_cell.angle_beta   90.00
_cell.angle_gamma   90.00
#
_symmetry.space_group_name_H-M   'P 1'
#
loop_
_entity.id
_entity.type
_entity.pdbx_description
1 polymer ?
#
loop_
_entity_poly.entity_id
_entity_poly.type
_entity_poly.pdbx_seq_one_letter_code
_entity_poly.pdbx_strand_id
1 'polypeptide(L)'
;MYPAEEVTTDNESHVLVYGIDHSIKSGLSLHEVLDEAKKQNAVTTAPHPFSLLDALREDSVYCDLVEAFNSSNVDVYSNLRAKKFAKEKSLHVVAGSDSHVQSTIGRSTNLIHSENKLDNVIAAMKHHKIIIENTGYVQPKEALEHIRYKIQNSAFFIDKYTSQFYPRALWPIKILYKLYMVNPEGIFWNMFYRMSIVALRRISKKINFEGYDHRLFRERNLANILKMVF
;
A
#
# COMPACT_ATOMS: atom_id res chain seq x y z
N MET A 1 10.14 -18.81 5.45
CA MET A 1 10.52 -17.39 5.46
C MET A 1 11.56 -17.18 4.39
N TYR A 2 11.30 -16.28 3.44
CA TYR A 2 12.17 -16.01 2.30
C TYR A 2 12.44 -14.51 2.19
N PRO A 3 13.59 -14.10 1.66
CA PRO A 3 13.95 -12.69 1.55
C PRO A 3 13.09 -11.98 0.50
N ALA A 4 12.63 -10.78 0.84
CA ALA A 4 11.90 -9.89 -0.04
C ALA A 4 12.05 -8.45 0.44
N GLU A 5 11.84 -7.49 -0.46
CA GLU A 5 11.93 -6.06 -0.16
C GLU A 5 10.85 -5.28 -0.91
N GLU A 6 10.34 -4.23 -0.27
CA GLU A 6 9.51 -3.21 -0.91
C GLU A 6 10.40 -2.01 -1.24
N VAL A 7 10.66 -1.81 -2.53
CA VAL A 7 11.58 -0.77 -3.00
C VAL A 7 10.77 0.46 -3.40
N THR A 8 11.03 1.59 -2.74
CA THR A 8 10.50 2.89 -3.12
C THR A 8 11.34 3.49 -4.25
N THR A 9 10.71 3.74 -5.39
CA THR A 9 11.29 4.35 -6.59
C THR A 9 11.49 5.86 -6.45
N ASP A 10 12.22 6.47 -7.39
CA ASP A 10 12.47 7.92 -7.50
C ASP A 10 11.20 8.77 -7.51
N ASN A 11 10.11 8.22 -8.05
CA ASN A 11 8.80 8.86 -8.09
C ASN A 11 7.90 8.48 -6.91
N GLU A 12 8.45 7.92 -5.81
CA GLU A 12 7.72 7.44 -4.61
C GLU A 12 6.68 6.34 -4.88
N SER A 13 6.76 5.63 -6.00
CA SER A 13 5.97 4.40 -6.22
C SER A 13 6.70 3.18 -5.66
N HIS A 14 5.96 2.11 -5.35
CA HIS A 14 6.53 0.90 -4.77
C HIS A 14 6.64 -0.26 -5.77
N VAL A 15 7.66 -1.09 -5.59
CA VAL A 15 7.85 -2.39 -6.27
C VAL A 15 8.19 -3.42 -5.20
N LEU A 16 7.49 -4.56 -5.18
CA LEU A 16 7.89 -5.69 -4.33
C LEU A 16 8.87 -6.57 -5.11
N VAL A 17 9.97 -6.96 -4.47
CA VAL A 17 10.99 -7.81 -5.06
C VAL A 17 11.21 -9.04 -4.17
N TYR A 18 10.91 -10.23 -4.69
CA TYR A 18 11.00 -11.50 -3.99
C TYR A 18 12.22 -12.30 -4.42
N GLY A 19 12.94 -12.89 -3.47
CA GLY A 19 14.11 -13.73 -3.73
C GLY A 19 15.41 -12.94 -3.90
N ILE A 20 15.53 -11.82 -3.19
CA ILE A 20 16.75 -11.00 -3.19
C ILE A 20 17.85 -11.63 -2.33
N ASP A 21 19.11 -11.41 -2.71
CA ASP A 21 20.30 -11.74 -1.93
C ASP A 21 20.94 -10.50 -1.27
N HIS A 22 20.71 -9.31 -1.84
CA HIS A 22 21.10 -8.02 -1.27
C HIS A 22 20.02 -6.94 -1.51
N SER A 23 19.98 -5.95 -0.61
CA SER A 23 19.01 -4.85 -0.70
C SER A 23 19.22 -4.00 -1.95
N ILE A 24 18.12 -3.63 -2.57
CA ILE A 24 18.08 -2.73 -3.73
C ILE A 24 17.98 -1.29 -3.22
N LYS A 25 18.82 -0.42 -3.77
CA LYS A 25 18.86 0.99 -3.37
C LYS A 25 17.52 1.68 -3.66
N SER A 26 17.00 2.42 -2.68
CA SER A 26 15.82 3.27 -2.86
C SER A 26 16.13 4.54 -3.67
N GLY A 27 15.11 5.07 -4.34
CA GLY A 27 15.20 6.28 -5.18
C GLY A 27 15.76 6.01 -6.58
N LEU A 28 15.80 4.75 -7.01
CA LEU A 28 16.06 4.36 -8.39
C LEU A 28 14.79 4.50 -9.23
N SER A 29 14.95 4.70 -10.54
CA SER A 29 13.83 4.62 -11.47
C SER A 29 13.26 3.19 -11.51
N LEU A 30 12.01 3.04 -11.96
CA LEU A 30 11.39 1.72 -12.10
C LEU A 30 12.27 0.74 -12.88
N HIS A 31 12.79 1.15 -14.04
CA HIS A 31 13.60 0.26 -14.88
C HIS A 31 14.92 -0.15 -14.21
N GLU A 32 15.56 0.74 -13.45
CA GLU A 32 16.75 0.39 -12.67
C GLU A 32 16.43 -0.61 -11.56
N VAL A 33 15.29 -0.47 -10.88
CA VAL A 33 14.83 -1.46 -9.87
C VAL A 33 14.60 -2.82 -10.52
N LEU A 34 13.94 -2.86 -11.69
CA LEU A 34 13.69 -4.10 -12.43
C LEU A 34 15.01 -4.75 -12.90
N ASP A 35 15.99 -3.95 -13.33
CA ASP A 35 17.30 -4.45 -13.74
C ASP A 35 18.08 -5.03 -12.55
N GLU A 36 18.05 -4.39 -11.37
CA GLU A 36 18.65 -4.95 -10.15
C GLU A 36 17.97 -6.25 -9.71
N ALA A 37 16.64 -6.30 -9.73
CA ALA A 37 15.90 -7.52 -9.45
C ALA A 37 16.27 -8.66 -10.41
N LYS A 38 16.43 -8.34 -11.69
CA LYS A 38 16.84 -9.32 -12.72
C LYS A 38 18.25 -9.86 -12.49
N LYS A 39 19.21 -9.02 -12.08
CA LYS A 39 20.59 -9.45 -11.74
C LYS A 39 20.61 -10.48 -10.60
N GLN A 40 19.67 -10.36 -9.67
CA GLN A 40 19.51 -11.28 -8.53
C GLN A 40 18.61 -12.49 -8.84
N ASN A 41 18.14 -12.65 -10.08
CA ASN A 41 17.16 -13.66 -10.47
C ASN A 41 15.86 -13.61 -9.63
N ALA A 42 15.51 -12.43 -9.11
CA ALA A 42 14.32 -12.19 -8.30
C ALA A 42 13.03 -12.10 -9.15
N VAL A 43 11.88 -12.02 -8.48
CA VAL A 43 10.55 -11.75 -9.08
C VAL A 43 10.06 -10.40 -8.60
N THR A 44 9.53 -9.62 -9.54
CA THR A 44 8.96 -8.29 -9.26
C THR A 44 7.44 -8.36 -9.25
N THR A 45 6.82 -7.64 -8.32
CA THR A 45 5.37 -7.47 -8.26
C THR A 45 5.05 -6.00 -8.12
N ALA A 46 4.08 -5.50 -8.88
CA ALA A 46 3.53 -4.17 -8.68
C ALA A 46 2.51 -4.21 -7.53
N PRO A 47 2.86 -3.73 -6.31
CA PRO A 47 1.92 -3.70 -5.20
C PRO A 47 0.87 -2.63 -5.44
N HIS A 48 -0.36 -2.91 -4.99
CA HIS A 48 -1.48 -1.96 -4.95
C HIS A 48 -1.45 -0.91 -6.08
N PRO A 49 -1.48 -1.34 -7.36
CA PRO A 49 -1.08 -0.54 -8.53
C PRO A 49 -1.97 0.68 -8.79
N PHE A 50 -3.11 0.78 -8.09
CA PHE A 50 -4.01 1.92 -8.14
C PHE A 50 -4.34 2.52 -6.76
N SER A 51 -3.48 2.31 -5.75
CA SER A 51 -3.57 3.00 -4.46
C SER A 51 -3.46 4.51 -4.66
N LEU A 52 -3.90 5.32 -3.68
CA LEU A 52 -4.03 6.76 -3.88
C LEU A 52 -2.70 7.54 -3.92
N LEU A 53 -1.61 6.99 -3.40
CA LEU A 53 -0.35 7.71 -3.17
C LEU A 53 0.83 7.06 -3.90
N ASP A 54 1.13 5.81 -3.56
CA ASP A 54 2.43 5.19 -3.83
C ASP A 54 2.30 4.08 -4.89
N ALA A 55 1.74 4.43 -6.06
CA ALA A 55 1.27 3.48 -7.06
C ALA A 55 1.91 3.69 -8.43
N LEU A 56 2.38 2.58 -9.04
CA LEU A 56 2.95 2.56 -10.40
C LEU A 56 1.93 2.82 -11.52
N ARG A 57 0.63 2.64 -11.26
CA ARG A 57 -0.44 2.83 -12.26
C ARG A 57 -0.20 1.98 -13.52
N GLU A 58 -0.20 2.60 -14.69
CA GLU A 58 -0.03 1.94 -15.98
C GLU A 58 1.37 1.32 -16.15
N ASP A 59 2.39 1.83 -15.44
CA ASP A 59 3.75 1.25 -15.47
C ASP A 59 3.84 -0.11 -14.75
N SER A 60 2.76 -0.52 -14.07
CA SER A 60 2.66 -1.87 -13.47
C SER A 60 2.79 -3.00 -14.50
N VAL A 61 2.63 -2.72 -15.81
CA VAL A 61 2.85 -3.72 -16.88
C VAL A 61 4.30 -4.21 -16.98
N TYR A 62 5.27 -3.47 -16.41
CA TYR A 62 6.68 -3.83 -16.50
C TYR A 62 7.11 -4.83 -15.42
N CYS A 63 6.31 -5.06 -14.38
CA CYS A 63 6.56 -6.06 -13.35
C CYS A 63 6.10 -7.46 -13.81
N ASP A 64 6.69 -8.51 -13.23
CA ASP A 64 6.32 -9.91 -13.55
C ASP A 64 4.88 -10.24 -13.08
N LEU A 65 4.47 -9.69 -11.94
CA LEU A 65 3.17 -9.91 -11.32
C LEU A 65 2.54 -8.57 -10.90
N VAL A 66 1.22 -8.56 -10.73
CA VAL A 66 0.48 -7.38 -10.26
C VAL A 66 -0.48 -7.73 -9.14
N GLU A 67 -0.52 -6.93 -8.08
CA GLU A 67 -1.54 -7.08 -7.05
C GLU A 67 -2.92 -6.68 -7.58
N ALA A 68 -3.78 -7.67 -7.81
CA ALA A 68 -5.19 -7.43 -8.12
C ALA A 68 -6.03 -7.15 -6.86
N PHE A 69 -5.50 -7.46 -5.68
CA PHE A 69 -6.15 -7.20 -4.41
C PHE A 69 -5.12 -6.89 -3.32
N ASN A 70 -5.26 -5.73 -2.70
CA ASN A 70 -4.52 -5.37 -1.49
C ASN A 70 -5.49 -5.16 -0.32
N SER A 71 -5.20 -5.78 0.83
CA SER A 71 -6.07 -5.72 2.01
C SER A 71 -6.21 -4.31 2.60
N SER A 72 -5.18 -3.46 2.47
CA SER A 72 -5.14 -2.07 2.96
C SER A 72 -5.94 -1.10 2.08
N ASN A 73 -6.30 -1.48 0.84
CA ASN A 73 -7.12 -0.67 -0.07
C ASN A 73 -8.62 -0.70 0.29
N VAL A 74 -8.94 -0.26 1.50
CA VAL A 74 -10.31 -0.21 2.08
C VAL A 74 -11.27 0.74 1.33
N ASP A 75 -10.75 1.55 0.41
CA ASP A 75 -11.52 2.38 -0.52
C ASP A 75 -12.22 1.55 -1.62
N VAL A 76 -11.88 0.26 -1.77
CA VAL A 76 -12.45 -0.72 -2.73
C VAL A 76 -12.19 -0.41 -4.21
N TYR A 77 -12.28 0.84 -4.65
CA TYR A 77 -12.12 1.24 -6.04
C TYR A 77 -10.70 1.03 -6.57
N SER A 78 -9.67 1.18 -5.72
CA SER A 78 -8.28 0.86 -6.08
C SER A 78 -8.15 -0.61 -6.52
N ASN A 79 -8.70 -1.54 -5.73
CA ASN A 79 -8.70 -2.97 -6.07
C ASN A 79 -9.58 -3.28 -7.30
N LEU A 80 -10.73 -2.60 -7.45
CA LEU A 80 -11.57 -2.76 -8.65
C LEU A 80 -10.84 -2.32 -9.92
N ARG A 81 -10.12 -1.19 -9.88
CA ARG A 81 -9.33 -0.71 -11.01
C ARG A 81 -8.16 -1.64 -11.30
N ALA A 82 -7.46 -2.14 -10.27
CA ALA A 82 -6.39 -3.12 -10.42
C ALA A 82 -6.86 -4.40 -11.13
N LYS A 83 -7.99 -4.97 -10.71
CA LYS A 83 -8.61 -6.14 -11.38
C LYS A 83 -8.97 -5.87 -12.84
N LYS A 84 -9.56 -4.70 -13.11
CA LYS A 84 -9.92 -4.30 -14.48
C LYS A 84 -8.67 -4.14 -15.36
N PHE A 85 -7.66 -3.44 -14.87
CA PHE A 85 -6.40 -3.23 -15.57
C PHE A 85 -5.66 -4.55 -15.85
N ALA A 86 -5.54 -5.43 -14.86
CA ALA A 86 -4.91 -6.74 -15.05
C ALA A 86 -5.62 -7.58 -16.11
N LYS A 87 -6.96 -7.53 -16.16
CA LYS A 87 -7.74 -8.18 -17.22
C LYS A 87 -7.53 -7.54 -18.59
N GLU A 88 -7.50 -6.21 -18.66
CA GLU A 88 -7.31 -5.45 -19.91
C GLU A 88 -5.93 -5.69 -20.54
N LYS A 89 -4.91 -5.87 -19.69
CA LYS A 89 -3.51 -6.05 -20.10
C LYS A 89 -3.06 -7.52 -20.07
N SER A 90 -3.95 -8.45 -19.75
CA SER A 90 -3.66 -9.89 -19.62
C SER A 90 -2.49 -10.20 -18.67
N LEU A 91 -2.45 -9.54 -17.51
CA LEU A 91 -1.38 -9.66 -16.52
C LEU A 91 -1.65 -10.80 -15.53
N HIS A 92 -0.57 -11.36 -15.00
CA HIS A 92 -0.64 -12.35 -13.93
C HIS A 92 -0.80 -11.67 -12.57
N VAL A 93 -1.71 -12.20 -11.76
CA VAL A 93 -2.21 -11.50 -10.57
C VAL A 93 -1.90 -12.22 -9.28
N VAL A 94 -1.68 -11.42 -8.24
CA VAL A 94 -1.51 -11.85 -6.86
C VAL A 94 -2.36 -11.00 -5.92
N ALA A 95 -2.40 -11.38 -4.64
CA ALA A 95 -2.98 -10.58 -3.58
C ALA A 95 -1.97 -10.32 -2.46
N GLY A 96 -2.04 -9.13 -1.87
CA GLY A 96 -1.16 -8.68 -0.78
C GLY A 96 -1.95 -8.28 0.46
N SER A 97 -1.43 -8.63 1.64
CA SER A 97 -2.01 -8.15 2.91
C SER A 97 -1.53 -6.75 3.28
N ASP A 98 -0.36 -6.33 2.80
CA ASP A 98 0.28 -5.06 3.18
C ASP A 98 0.27 -4.83 4.71
N SER A 99 0.68 -5.89 5.40
CA SER A 99 0.49 -6.01 6.84
C SER A 99 1.50 -5.18 7.62
N HIS A 100 0.99 -4.18 8.34
CA HIS A 100 1.78 -3.33 9.23
C HIS A 100 1.55 -3.60 10.72
N VAL A 101 0.57 -4.46 11.05
CA VAL A 101 0.25 -4.91 12.41
C VAL A 101 0.04 -6.42 12.43
N GLN A 102 0.15 -7.04 13.61
CA GLN A 102 0.09 -8.50 13.72
C GLN A 102 -1.27 -9.06 13.27
N SER A 103 -2.36 -8.36 13.55
CA SER A 103 -3.73 -8.78 13.23
C SER A 103 -4.01 -8.88 11.73
N THR A 104 -3.25 -8.15 10.90
CA THR A 104 -3.40 -8.12 9.43
C THR A 104 -2.53 -9.14 8.69
N ILE A 105 -1.67 -9.88 9.41
CA ILE A 105 -0.81 -10.91 8.79
C ILE A 105 -1.69 -11.98 8.15
N GLY A 106 -1.44 -12.30 6.88
CA GLY A 106 -2.18 -13.32 6.15
C GLY A 106 -3.63 -12.96 5.80
N ARG A 107 -4.04 -11.68 5.88
CA ARG A 107 -5.39 -11.27 5.41
C ARG A 107 -5.64 -11.56 3.94
N SER A 108 -4.59 -11.54 3.14
CA SER A 108 -4.59 -12.07 1.78
C SER A 108 -3.43 -13.03 1.62
N THR A 109 -3.66 -14.15 0.93
CA THR A 109 -2.66 -15.21 0.68
C THR A 109 -2.72 -15.66 -0.77
N ASN A 110 -1.57 -16.15 -1.25
CA ASN A 110 -1.45 -16.77 -2.56
C ASN A 110 -0.99 -18.22 -2.37
N LEU A 111 -1.55 -19.13 -3.16
CA LEU A 111 -1.10 -20.51 -3.25
C LEU A 111 -0.08 -20.62 -4.40
N ILE A 112 1.13 -21.07 -4.07
CA ILE A 112 2.22 -21.27 -5.04
C ILE A 112 2.46 -22.76 -5.20
N HIS A 113 2.40 -23.25 -6.43
CA HIS A 113 2.59 -24.67 -6.74
C HIS A 113 4.08 -24.99 -6.96
N SER A 114 4.80 -25.23 -5.87
CA SER A 114 6.22 -25.58 -5.87
C SER A 114 6.61 -26.44 -4.66
N GLU A 115 7.81 -27.00 -4.68
CA GLU A 115 8.45 -27.40 -3.42
C GLU A 115 8.73 -26.16 -2.56
N ASN A 116 8.82 -26.35 -1.24
CA ASN A 116 9.14 -25.29 -0.28
C ASN A 116 10.65 -25.00 -0.23
N LYS A 117 11.22 -24.59 -1.37
CA LYS A 117 12.60 -24.09 -1.52
C LYS A 117 12.55 -22.77 -2.28
N LEU A 118 13.41 -21.81 -1.91
CA LEU A 118 13.39 -20.46 -2.48
C LEU A 118 13.39 -20.47 -4.00
N ASP A 119 14.37 -21.12 -4.62
CA ASP A 119 14.52 -21.17 -6.08
C ASP A 119 13.27 -21.77 -6.77
N ASN A 120 12.68 -22.80 -6.17
CA ASN A 120 11.47 -23.44 -6.69
C ASN A 120 10.24 -22.52 -6.58
N VAL A 121 10.13 -21.74 -5.50
CA VAL A 121 9.07 -20.75 -5.31
C VAL A 121 9.21 -19.61 -6.33
N ILE A 122 10.42 -19.05 -6.47
CA ILE A 122 10.72 -17.98 -7.43
C ILE A 122 10.46 -18.46 -8.87
N ALA A 123 10.91 -19.66 -9.23
CA ALA A 123 10.63 -20.25 -10.54
C ALA A 123 9.12 -20.45 -10.76
N ALA A 124 8.37 -20.92 -9.76
CA ALA A 124 6.93 -21.07 -9.86
C ALA A 124 6.22 -19.72 -10.06
N MET A 125 6.65 -18.66 -9.37
CA MET A 125 6.12 -17.31 -9.56
C MET A 125 6.42 -16.79 -10.98
N LYS A 126 7.65 -16.93 -11.49
CA LYS A 126 8.04 -16.55 -12.87
C LYS A 126 7.27 -17.30 -13.95
N HIS A 127 6.91 -18.54 -13.69
CA HIS A 127 6.14 -19.38 -14.61
C HIS A 127 4.63 -19.36 -14.31
N HIS A 128 4.17 -18.37 -13.54
CA HIS A 128 2.76 -18.12 -13.26
C HIS A 128 2.01 -19.29 -12.62
N LYS A 129 2.73 -20.12 -11.86
CA LYS A 129 2.19 -21.23 -11.05
C LYS A 129 1.78 -20.72 -9.66
N ILE A 130 1.07 -19.61 -9.64
CA ILE A 130 0.60 -18.90 -8.46
C ILE A 130 -0.87 -18.51 -8.67
N ILE A 131 -1.69 -18.74 -7.66
CA ILE A 131 -3.10 -18.35 -7.65
C ILE A 131 -3.44 -17.65 -6.34
N ILE A 132 -4.41 -16.74 -6.38
CA ILE A 132 -4.93 -16.11 -5.17
C ILE A 132 -5.75 -17.15 -4.40
N GLU A 133 -5.40 -17.39 -3.13
CA GLU A 133 -6.08 -18.36 -2.27
C GLU A 133 -7.15 -17.68 -1.42
N ASN A 134 -6.77 -16.60 -0.74
CA ASN A 134 -7.67 -15.86 0.13
C ASN A 134 -7.49 -14.35 -0.04
N THR A 135 -8.59 -13.61 0.09
CA THR A 135 -8.58 -12.15 0.09
C THR A 135 -9.51 -11.62 1.18
N GLY A 136 -9.02 -10.70 1.99
CA GLY A 136 -9.81 -10.04 3.02
C GLY A 136 -9.39 -8.59 3.20
N TYR A 137 -10.37 -7.69 3.26
CA TYR A 137 -10.08 -6.30 3.63
C TYR A 137 -9.73 -6.22 5.12
N VAL A 138 -8.84 -5.29 5.43
CA VAL A 138 -8.56 -4.85 6.80
C VAL A 138 -9.86 -4.39 7.46
N GLN A 139 -10.12 -4.87 8.67
CA GLN A 139 -11.28 -4.51 9.47
C GLN A 139 -11.06 -3.17 10.21
N PRO A 140 -12.13 -2.46 10.61
CA PRO A 140 -11.99 -1.18 11.30
C PRO A 140 -11.08 -1.23 12.54
N LYS A 141 -11.19 -2.30 13.33
CA LYS A 141 -10.34 -2.50 14.52
C LYS A 141 -8.86 -2.61 14.16
N GLU A 142 -8.54 -3.37 13.13
CA GLU A 142 -7.17 -3.57 12.62
C GLU A 142 -6.61 -2.26 12.04
N ALA A 143 -7.44 -1.46 11.35
CA ALA A 143 -7.04 -0.14 10.87
C ALA A 143 -6.73 0.85 12.01
N LEU A 144 -7.54 0.84 13.08
CA LEU A 144 -7.30 1.65 14.27
C LEU A 144 -6.04 1.18 15.03
N GLU A 145 -5.80 -0.13 15.10
CA GLU A 145 -4.55 -0.69 15.62
C GLU A 145 -3.34 -0.18 14.81
N HIS A 146 -3.43 -0.19 13.48
CA HIS A 146 -2.37 0.34 12.61
C HIS A 146 -2.12 1.84 12.81
N ILE A 147 -3.17 2.66 12.94
CA ILE A 147 -3.01 4.09 13.27
C ILE A 147 -2.29 4.26 14.62
N ARG A 148 -2.65 3.46 15.62
CA ARG A 148 -1.99 3.46 16.94
C ARG A 148 -0.51 3.12 16.81
N TYR A 149 -0.19 2.06 16.07
CA TYR A 149 1.18 1.64 15.82
C TYR A 149 2.01 2.75 15.15
N LYS A 150 1.45 3.43 14.13
CA LYS A 150 2.11 4.58 13.47
C LYS A 150 2.38 5.72 14.44
N ILE A 151 1.41 6.10 15.26
CA ILE A 151 1.58 7.15 16.27
C ILE A 151 2.69 6.76 17.26
N GLN A 152 2.68 5.54 17.79
CA GLN A 152 3.67 5.08 18.77
C GLN A 152 5.11 5.11 18.22
N ASN A 153 5.31 4.70 16.97
CA ASN A 153 6.64 4.62 16.36
C ASN A 153 7.09 5.94 15.71
N SER A 154 6.16 6.87 15.47
CA SER A 154 6.47 8.13 14.77
C SER A 154 6.21 9.39 15.60
N ALA A 155 5.77 9.28 16.86
CA ALA A 155 5.43 10.44 17.71
C ALA A 155 6.56 11.49 17.75
N PHE A 156 7.81 11.06 17.89
CA PHE A 156 8.96 11.97 17.87
C PHE A 156 9.08 12.74 16.55
N PHE A 157 8.93 12.05 15.42
CA PHE A 157 9.01 12.66 14.10
C PHE A 157 7.81 13.58 13.81
N ILE A 158 6.61 13.18 14.25
CA ILE A 158 5.41 14.01 14.18
C ILE A 158 5.63 15.31 14.96
N ASP A 159 6.12 15.22 16.20
CA ASP A 159 6.41 16.37 17.05
C ASP A 159 7.46 17.29 16.41
N LYS A 160 8.56 16.72 15.89
CA LYS A 160 9.63 17.47 15.23
C LYS A 160 9.16 18.18 13.95
N TYR A 161 8.41 17.49 13.09
CA TYR A 161 7.86 18.08 11.87
C TYR A 161 6.85 19.19 12.21
N THR A 162 5.96 18.93 13.17
CA THR A 162 4.94 19.90 13.58
C THR A 162 5.56 21.14 14.21
N SER A 163 6.59 21.00 15.05
CA SER A 163 7.28 22.16 15.64
C SER A 163 7.98 23.01 14.59
N GLN A 164 8.53 22.38 13.54
CA GLN A 164 9.24 23.06 12.45
C GLN A 164 8.29 23.80 11.49
N PHE A 165 7.22 23.15 11.04
CA PHE A 165 6.36 23.69 9.96
C PHE A 165 5.03 24.29 10.47
N TYR A 166 4.54 23.84 11.63
CA TYR A 166 3.23 24.22 12.18
C TYR A 166 3.28 24.48 13.71
N PRO A 167 4.15 25.38 14.19
CA PRO A 167 4.42 25.54 15.62
C PRO A 167 3.17 25.87 16.45
N ARG A 168 2.22 26.64 15.88
CA ARG A 168 0.93 26.96 16.52
C ARG A 168 0.03 25.74 16.71
N ALA A 169 0.21 24.68 15.92
CA ALA A 169 -0.59 23.46 15.97
C ALA A 169 0.07 22.34 16.80
N LEU A 170 1.28 22.55 17.33
CA LEU A 170 2.01 21.51 18.07
C LEU A 170 1.22 21.01 19.29
N TRP A 171 0.78 21.92 20.15
CA TRP A 171 0.02 21.57 21.35
C TRP A 171 -1.30 20.83 21.05
N PRO A 172 -2.18 21.32 20.13
CA PRO A 172 -3.41 20.59 19.83
C PRO A 172 -3.15 19.24 19.15
N ILE A 173 -2.13 19.10 18.30
CA ILE A 173 -1.76 17.80 17.70
C ILE A 173 -1.30 16.81 18.78
N LYS A 174 -0.48 17.26 19.74
CA LYS A 174 -0.06 16.43 20.88
C LYS A 174 -1.24 15.92 21.70
N ILE A 175 -2.22 16.78 21.97
CA ILE A 175 -3.42 16.37 22.69
C ILE A 175 -4.23 15.39 21.88
N LEU A 176 -4.40 15.64 20.58
CA LEU A 176 -5.20 14.79 19.70
C LEU A 176 -4.71 13.34 19.72
N TYR A 177 -3.41 13.11 19.45
CA TYR A 177 -2.90 11.75 19.45
C TYR A 177 -2.84 11.15 20.87
N LYS A 178 -2.64 11.95 21.93
CA LYS A 178 -2.74 11.43 23.31
C LYS A 178 -4.15 10.95 23.64
N LEU A 179 -5.18 11.70 23.26
CA LEU A 179 -6.58 11.29 23.41
C LEU A 179 -6.88 10.03 22.59
N TYR A 180 -6.33 9.93 21.39
CA TYR A 180 -6.41 8.70 20.59
C TYR A 180 -5.81 7.50 21.33
N MET A 181 -4.64 7.67 21.95
CA MET A 181 -3.96 6.61 22.69
C MET A 181 -4.69 6.12 23.95
N VAL A 182 -5.58 6.93 24.55
CA VAL A 182 -6.35 6.53 25.75
C VAL A 182 -7.42 5.49 25.40
N ASN A 183 -8.15 5.69 24.32
CA ASN A 183 -9.21 4.78 23.88
C ASN A 183 -9.36 4.77 22.36
N PRO A 184 -8.45 4.11 21.62
CA PRO A 184 -8.43 4.14 20.15
C PRO A 184 -9.65 3.46 19.53
N GLU A 185 -10.26 2.50 20.23
CA GLU A 185 -11.49 1.80 19.81
C GLU A 185 -12.78 2.51 20.29
N GLY A 186 -12.66 3.73 20.83
CA GLY A 186 -13.81 4.52 21.27
C GLY A 186 -14.81 4.80 20.14
N ILE A 187 -16.06 5.05 20.52
CA ILE A 187 -17.17 5.32 19.58
C ILE A 187 -16.83 6.47 18.63
N PHE A 188 -16.21 7.54 19.16
CA PHE A 188 -15.80 8.71 18.38
C PHE A 188 -14.82 8.33 17.26
N TRP A 189 -13.75 7.61 17.56
CA TRP A 189 -12.73 7.23 16.58
C TRP A 189 -13.25 6.25 15.54
N ASN A 190 -14.10 5.31 15.95
CA ASN A 190 -14.80 4.41 15.02
C ASN A 190 -15.71 5.19 14.06
N MET A 191 -16.47 6.18 14.55
CA MET A 191 -17.31 7.03 13.71
C MET A 191 -16.46 7.86 12.74
N PHE A 192 -15.38 8.46 13.26
CA PHE A 192 -14.45 9.26 12.46
C PHE A 192 -13.78 8.42 11.35
N TYR A 193 -13.36 7.20 11.68
CA TYR A 193 -12.82 6.25 10.70
C TYR A 193 -13.85 5.93 9.61
N ARG A 194 -15.10 5.60 9.97
CA ARG A 194 -16.15 5.30 8.98
C ARG A 194 -16.42 6.47 8.04
N MET A 195 -16.48 7.70 8.56
CA MET A 195 -16.62 8.91 7.72
C MET A 195 -15.42 9.09 6.79
N SER A 196 -14.21 8.85 7.29
CA SER A 196 -12.97 8.91 6.50
C SER A 196 -12.96 7.89 5.36
N ILE A 197 -13.46 6.67 5.59
CA ILE A 197 -13.61 5.66 4.53
C ILE A 197 -14.59 6.11 3.45
N VAL A 198 -15.71 6.74 3.81
CA VAL A 198 -16.66 7.28 2.81
C VAL A 198 -15.98 8.35 1.94
N ALA A 199 -15.21 9.24 2.56
CA ALA A 199 -14.44 10.25 1.83
C ALA A 199 -13.40 9.61 0.90
N LEU A 200 -12.60 8.66 1.40
CA LEU A 200 -11.59 7.93 0.61
C LEU A 200 -12.22 7.19 -0.57
N ARG A 201 -13.38 6.56 -0.40
CA ARG A 201 -14.12 5.90 -1.49
C ARG A 201 -14.48 6.88 -2.61
N ARG A 202 -14.94 8.08 -2.27
CA ARG A 202 -15.28 9.13 -3.26
C ARG A 202 -14.04 9.58 -4.02
N ILE A 203 -12.96 9.89 -3.30
CA ILE A 203 -11.68 10.29 -3.90
C ILE A 203 -11.17 9.20 -4.85
N SER A 204 -11.13 7.94 -4.38
CA SER A 204 -10.65 6.82 -5.16
C SER A 204 -11.49 6.58 -6.41
N LYS A 205 -12.82 6.68 -6.32
CA LYS A 205 -13.68 6.61 -7.50
C LYS A 205 -13.32 7.69 -8.53
N LYS A 206 -13.17 8.94 -8.09
CA LYS A 206 -12.83 10.07 -8.98
C LYS A 206 -11.48 9.85 -9.69
N ILE A 207 -10.45 9.46 -8.94
CA ILE A 207 -9.10 9.22 -9.48
C ILE A 207 -9.11 8.00 -10.42
N ASN A 208 -9.63 6.87 -9.96
CA ASN A 208 -9.45 5.59 -10.64
C ASN A 208 -10.45 5.35 -11.78
N PHE A 209 -11.59 6.07 -11.83
CA PHE A 209 -12.64 5.86 -12.83
C PHE A 209 -13.13 7.13 -13.53
N GLU A 210 -12.94 8.32 -12.96
CA GLU A 210 -13.44 9.59 -13.54
C GLU A 210 -12.30 10.48 -14.09
N GLY A 211 -11.06 10.00 -14.07
CA GLY A 211 -9.91 10.68 -14.69
C GLY A 211 -9.35 11.87 -13.91
N TYR A 212 -9.66 11.98 -12.61
CA TYR A 212 -9.04 13.01 -11.76
C TYR A 212 -7.54 12.77 -11.59
N ASP A 213 -6.77 13.86 -11.54
CA ASP A 213 -5.34 13.79 -11.33
C ASP A 213 -5.01 13.28 -9.91
N HIS A 214 -4.31 12.16 -9.84
CA HIS A 214 -3.85 11.55 -8.60
C HIS A 214 -2.74 12.39 -7.92
N ARG A 215 -2.00 13.21 -8.68
CA ARG A 215 -0.92 14.05 -8.14
C ARG A 215 -1.42 15.09 -7.13
N LEU A 216 -2.65 15.55 -7.30
CA LEU A 216 -3.31 16.47 -6.35
C LEU A 216 -3.45 15.87 -4.95
N PHE A 217 -3.65 14.54 -4.87
CA PHE A 217 -3.71 13.85 -3.58
C PHE A 217 -2.32 13.75 -2.94
N ARG A 218 -1.28 13.61 -3.75
CA ARG A 218 0.14 13.56 -3.32
C ARG A 218 0.67 14.88 -2.78
N GLU A 219 0.13 16.02 -3.23
CA GLU A 219 0.45 17.33 -2.66
C GLU A 219 0.05 17.49 -1.18
N ARG A 220 -0.77 16.57 -0.64
CA ARG A 220 -1.26 16.57 0.75
C ARG A 220 -1.92 17.91 1.15
N ASN A 221 -2.47 18.62 0.16
CA ASN A 221 -3.15 19.88 0.38
C ASN A 221 -4.62 19.64 0.75
N LEU A 222 -5.01 20.04 1.96
CA LEU A 222 -6.37 19.85 2.49
C LEU A 222 -7.45 20.45 1.59
N ALA A 223 -7.22 21.61 0.97
CA ALA A 223 -8.20 22.24 0.09
C ALA A 223 -8.41 21.42 -1.20
N ASN A 224 -7.34 20.87 -1.77
CA ASN A 224 -7.41 20.00 -2.95
C ASN A 224 -8.12 18.68 -2.60
N ILE A 225 -7.77 18.07 -1.46
CA ILE A 225 -8.43 16.86 -0.97
C ILE A 225 -9.93 17.12 -0.74
N LEU A 226 -10.30 18.25 -0.13
CA LEU A 226 -11.70 18.61 0.12
C LEU A 226 -12.50 18.71 -1.19
N LYS A 227 -11.94 19.33 -2.24
CA LYS A 227 -12.55 19.40 -3.58
C LYS A 227 -12.73 18.03 -4.24
N MET A 228 -11.94 17.03 -3.85
CA MET A 228 -12.10 15.66 -4.33
C MET A 228 -13.17 14.90 -3.55
N VAL A 229 -13.38 15.22 -2.27
CA VAL A 229 -14.41 14.57 -1.43
C VAL A 229 -15.83 15.03 -1.76
N PHE A 230 -16.00 16.32 -2.01
CA PHE A 230 -17.30 16.94 -2.34
C PHE A 230 -17.47 17.10 -3.85
#